data_AF-A0A0M8TX10-F1
#
_entry.id   AF-A0A0M8TX10-F1
#
_cell.length_a   1.000
_cell.length_b   1.000
_cell.length_c   1.000
_cell.angle_alpha   90.00
_cell.angle_beta   90.00
_cell.angle_gamma   90.00
#
_symmetry.space_group_name_H-M   'P 1'
#
loop_
_entity.id
_entity.type
_entity.pdbx_description
1 polymer ?
#
loop_
_entity_poly.entity_id
_entity_poly.type
_entity_poly.pdbx_seq_one_letter_code
_entity_poly.pdbx_strand_id
1 'polypeptide(L)' 'MTTTPAPPISDPDPSALACPGSLIGPCSGCQRPTHKYGSGGSPLCQWCMAPVMEKWGPGVRFVSTRS' A
#
# COMPACT_ATOMS: atom_id res chain seq x y z
N MET A 1 4.50 17.93 13.84
CA MET A 1 4.14 16.55 13.46
C MET A 1 5.43 15.84 13.10
N THR A 2 5.79 14.78 13.83
CA THR A 2 7.03 14.04 13.60
C THR A 2 6.86 13.17 12.35
N THR A 3 7.33 13.64 11.20
CA THR A 3 7.47 12.78 10.01
C THR A 3 8.62 11.84 10.28
N THR A 4 8.31 10.65 10.80
CA THR A 4 9.24 9.54 10.74
C THR A 4 9.45 9.26 9.25
N PRO A 5 10.70 9.33 8.73
CA PRO A 5 10.94 9.00 7.33
C PRO A 5 10.46 7.57 7.10
N ALA A 6 9.74 7.36 5.99
CA ALA A 6 9.30 6.01 5.65
C ALA A 6 10.54 5.08 5.63
N PRO A 7 10.45 3.88 6.23
CA PRO A 7 11.55 2.92 6.23
C PRO A 7 11.94 2.59 4.77
N PRO A 8 13.12 2.00 4.51
CA PRO A 8 13.51 1.63 3.15
C PRO A 8 12.45 0.78 2.46
N ILE A 9 12.35 0.88 1.13
CA ILE A 9 11.34 0.18 0.32
C ILE A 9 11.46 -1.35 0.44
N SER A 10 12.63 -1.84 0.81
CA SER A 10 12.88 -3.26 1.11
C SER A 10 12.08 -3.78 2.30
N ASP A 11 11.72 -2.90 3.25
CA ASP A 11 10.94 -3.29 4.41
C ASP A 11 9.46 -3.43 4.06
N PRO A 12 8.81 -4.57 4.37
CA PRO A 12 7.41 -4.80 4.06
C PRO A 12 6.50 -3.80 4.78
N ASP A 13 5.38 -3.49 4.16
CA ASP A 13 4.30 -2.77 4.81
C ASP A 13 3.72 -3.60 5.97
N PRO A 14 3.30 -3.00 7.10
CA PRO A 14 2.71 -3.74 8.22
C PRO A 14 1.52 -4.61 7.79
N SER A 15 0.75 -4.21 6.77
CA SER A 15 -0.31 -5.05 6.21
C SER A 15 0.23 -6.35 5.63
N ALA A 16 1.43 -6.37 5.06
CA ALA A 16 2.06 -7.58 4.53
C ALA A 16 2.47 -8.54 5.66
N LEU A 17 2.78 -8.05 6.86
CA LEU A 17 3.12 -8.90 8.01
C LEU A 17 1.91 -9.67 8.57
N ALA A 18 0.71 -9.13 8.40
CA ALA A 18 -0.53 -9.74 8.88
C ALA A 18 -1.19 -10.69 7.86
N CYS A 19 -0.67 -10.76 6.64
CA CYS A 19 -1.33 -11.44 5.53
C CYS A 19 -0.60 -12.73 5.12
N PRO A 20 -1.35 -13.78 4.70
CA PRO A 20 -0.76 -14.92 4.02
C PRO A 20 0.12 -14.45 2.85
N GLY A 21 1.28 -15.08 2.64
CA GLY A 21 2.20 -14.67 1.56
C GLY A 21 1.57 -14.66 0.17
N SER A 22 0.56 -15.50 -0.07
CA SER A 22 -0.23 -15.53 -1.30
C SER A 22 -1.03 -14.24 -1.56
N LEU A 23 -1.25 -13.43 -0.52
CA LEU A 23 -1.90 -12.12 -0.51
C LEU A 23 -0.89 -10.96 -0.39
N ILE A 24 0.42 -11.21 -0.57
CA ILE A 24 1.42 -10.15 -0.63
C ILE A 24 1.73 -9.86 -2.10
N GLY A 25 1.83 -8.57 -2.45
CA GLY A 25 2.22 -8.09 -3.77
C GLY A 25 2.93 -6.74 -3.70
N PRO A 26 3.43 -6.21 -4.82
CA PRO A 26 4.11 -4.92 -4.84
C PRO A 26 3.10 -3.75 -4.73
N CYS A 27 3.48 -2.72 -3.99
CA CYS A 27 2.79 -1.43 -3.95
C CYS A 27 2.83 -0.75 -5.31
N SER A 28 1.70 -0.28 -5.83
CA SER A 28 1.64 0.39 -7.15
C SER A 28 2.47 1.68 -7.21
N GLY A 29 2.69 2.36 -6.09
CA GLY A 29 3.44 3.61 -6.03
C GLY A 29 4.95 3.43 -5.86
N CYS A 30 5.36 2.52 -4.97
CA CYS A 30 6.77 2.40 -4.55
C CYS A 30 7.34 0.97 -4.61
N GLN A 31 6.57 -0.02 -5.11
CA GLN A 31 6.95 -1.43 -5.21
C GLN A 31 7.21 -2.17 -3.89
N ARG A 32 7.07 -1.51 -2.75
CA ARG A 32 7.16 -2.12 -1.42
C ARG A 32 6.20 -3.31 -1.27
N PRO A 33 6.61 -4.42 -0.63
CA PRO A 33 5.70 -5.53 -0.35
C PRO A 33 4.52 -5.07 0.52
N THR A 34 3.30 -5.27 0.05
CA THR A 34 2.05 -4.85 0.72
C THR A 34 0.95 -5.89 0.50
N HIS A 35 -0.04 -5.92 1.39
CA HIS A 35 -1.21 -6.77 1.23
C HIS A 35 -2.00 -6.36 -0.02
N LYS A 36 -2.18 -7.26 -0.99
CA LYS A 36 -3.04 -7.03 -2.17
C LYS A 36 -4.51 -7.30 -1.88
N TYR A 37 -5.42 -6.53 -2.49
CA TYR A 37 -6.88 -6.72 -2.39
C TYR A 37 -7.40 -7.95 -3.18
N GLY A 38 -6.59 -8.99 -3.38
CA GLY A 38 -6.92 -10.19 -4.17
C GLY A 38 -6.04 -10.38 -5.40
N SER A 39 -6.48 -11.21 -6.34
CA SER A 39 -5.67 -11.78 -7.44
C SER A 39 -5.10 -10.78 -8.46
N GLY A 40 -5.54 -9.53 -8.47
CA GLY A 40 -5.15 -8.55 -9.49
C GLY A 40 -5.12 -7.09 -9.04
N GLY A 41 -5.26 -6.83 -7.74
CA GLY A 41 -5.19 -5.46 -7.20
C GLY A 41 -3.84 -5.23 -6.56
N SER A 42 -3.04 -4.29 -7.08
CA SER A 42 -1.85 -3.78 -6.38
C SER A 42 -2.21 -2.50 -5.63
N PRO A 43 -2.44 -2.55 -4.32
CA PRO A 43 -2.81 -1.36 -3.57
C PRO A 43 -1.60 -0.45 -3.33
N LEU A 44 -1.87 0.71 -2.76
CA LEU A 44 -0.84 1.54 -2.16
C LEU A 44 -0.55 1.02 -0.75
N CYS A 45 0.73 0.93 -0.38
CA CYS A 45 1.14 0.72 1.00
C CYS A 45 0.68 1.91 1.88
N GLN A 46 0.72 1.76 3.21
CA GLN A 46 0.21 2.79 4.13
C GLN A 46 0.87 4.17 3.90
N TRP A 47 2.16 4.18 3.54
CA TRP A 47 2.91 5.41 3.30
C TRP A 47 2.54 6.07 1.97
N CYS A 48 2.30 5.29 0.91
CA CYS A 48 1.80 5.82 -0.35
C CYS A 48 0.32 6.21 -0.25
N MET A 49 -0.44 5.57 0.64
CA MET A 49 -1.84 5.89 0.88
C MET A 49 -2.01 7.17 1.73
N ALA A 50 -1.11 7.45 2.67
CA ALA A 50 -1.18 8.63 3.54
C ALA A 50 -1.37 9.97 2.78
N PRO A 51 -0.53 10.35 1.79
CA PRO A 51 -0.72 11.60 1.05
C PRO A 51 -1.98 11.59 0.17
N VAL A 52 -2.44 10.40 -0.24
CA VAL A 52 -3.68 10.26 -1.02
C VAL A 52 -4.90 10.49 -0.12
N MET A 53 -4.89 9.94 1.10
CA MET A 53 -5.94 10.19 2.10
C MET A 53 -5.96 11.65 2.57
N GLU A 54 -4.80 12.30 2.70
CA GLU A 54 -4.73 13.73 3.01
C GLU A 54 -5.37 14.58 1.91
N LYS A 55 -5.16 14.21 0.65
CA LYS A 55 -5.69 14.96 -0.51
C LYS A 55 -7.16 14.69 -0.81
N TRP A 56 -7.63 13.45 -0.65
CA TRP A 56 -8.96 13.01 -1.13
C TRP A 56 -9.90 12.51 -0.02
N GLY A 57 -9.42 12.42 1.22
CA GLY A 57 -10.17 11.93 2.38
C GLY A 57 -10.03 10.43 2.64
N PRO A 58 -10.49 9.94 3.80
CA PRO A 58 -10.28 8.56 4.26
C PRO A 58 -11.08 7.51 3.49
N GLY A 59 -12.07 7.92 2.70
CA GLY A 59 -12.87 7.04 1.85
C GLY A 59 -12.19 6.67 0.52
N VAL A 60 -11.04 7.27 0.21
CA VAL A 60 -10.33 7.01 -1.03
C VAL A 60 -9.83 5.57 -1.07
N ARG A 61 -10.10 4.89 -2.17
CA ARG A 61 -9.67 3.50 -2.40
C ARG A 61 -9.00 3.42 -3.75
N PHE A 62 -7.93 2.65 -3.82
CA PHE A 62 -7.33 2.30 -5.10
C PHE A 62 -8.27 1.35 -5.85
N VAL A 63 -8.92 1.86 -6.91
CA VAL A 63 -9.68 1.03 -7.86
C VAL A 63 -8.71 0.65 -8.97
N SER A 64 -8.47 -0.65 -9.15
CA SER A 64 -7.61 -1.14 -10.23
C SER A 64 -8.07 -0.58 -11.58
N THR A 65 -7.14 -0.10 -12.41
CA THR A 65 -7.43 0.43 -13.75
C THR A 65 -7.46 -0.65 -14.84
N ARG A 66 -7.33 -1.94 -14.46
CA ARG A 66 -7.39 -3.05 -15.40
C ARG A 66 -8.84 -3.28 -15.83
N SER A 67 -9.17 -2.83 -17.05
CA SER A 67 -10.35 -3.23 -17.81
C SER A 67 -10.22 -4.65 -18.34
#